data_AF-A0A846ALP9-F1
#
_entry.id   AF-A0A846ALP9-F1
#
_cell.length_a   1.000
_cell.length_b   1.000
_cell.length_c   1.000
_cell.angle_alpha   90.00
_cell.angle_beta   90.00
_cell.angle_gamma   90.00
#
_symmetry.space_group_name_H-M   'P 1'
#
loop_
_entity.id
_entity.type
_entity.pdbx_description
1 polymer ?
#
loop_
_entity_poly.entity_id
_entity_poly.type
_entity_poly.pdbx_seq_one_letter_code
_entity_poly.pdbx_strand_id
1 'polypeptide(L)' 'MGHCHLNYRRLWSYEFTPTSTPKTTEVVGVDLGIKTLATLSTGEVFKSVFPYKKAQNKLAKLQR' A
#
# COMPACT_ATOMS: atom_id res chain seq x y z
N MET A 1 -10.58 43.04 -14.98
CA MET A 1 -11.36 41.78 -14.88
C MET A 1 -10.49 40.68 -15.51
N GLY A 2 -9.50 40.12 -14.84
CA GLY A 2 -9.63 39.07 -13.83
C GLY A 2 -8.77 37.87 -14.29
N HIS A 3 -7.44 37.99 -14.21
CA HIS A 3 -6.52 36.89 -14.54
C HIS A 3 -6.50 35.87 -13.38
N CYS A 4 -7.26 34.79 -13.54
CA CYS A 4 -7.21 33.63 -12.66
C CYS A 4 -5.83 32.96 -12.75
N HIS A 5 -4.98 33.15 -11.74
CA HIS A 5 -3.75 32.38 -11.56
C HIS A 5 -4.08 31.12 -10.75
N LEU A 6 -4.30 30.01 -11.44
CA LEU A 6 -4.34 28.68 -10.84
C LEU A 6 -2.91 28.26 -10.49
N ASN A 7 -2.48 28.55 -9.26
CA ASN A 7 -1.21 28.05 -8.72
C ASN A 7 -1.38 26.61 -8.21
N TYR A 8 -1.29 25.63 -9.09
CA TYR A 8 -1.11 24.24 -8.70
C TYR A 8 0.39 23.96 -8.52
N ARG A 9 0.92 24.16 -7.31
CA ARG A 9 2.29 23.75 -6.97
C ARG A 9 2.24 22.38 -6.28
N ARG A 10 2.37 21.31 -7.06
CA ARG A 10 2.69 19.96 -6.52
C ARG A 10 4.08 19.58 -7.01
N LEU A 11 5.05 19.64 -6.11
CA LEU A 11 6.42 19.18 -6.37
C LEU A 11 6.85 18.28 -5.20
N TRP A 12 6.55 16.99 -5.33
CA TRP A 12 7.28 15.95 -4.62
C TRP A 12 7.51 14.81 -5.61
N SER A 13 8.76 14.60 -6.00
CA SER A 13 9.22 13.38 -6.66
C SER A 13 10.15 12.66 -5.70
N TYR A 14 9.87 11.38 -5.45
CA TYR A 14 10.70 10.51 -4.64
C TYR A 14 11.36 9.49 -5.56
N GLU A 15 12.68 9.42 -5.52
CA GLU A 15 13.44 8.39 -6.23
C GLU A 15 13.38 7.10 -5.41
N PHE A 16 12.79 6.05 -5.99
CA PHE A 16 12.68 4.75 -5.34
C PHE A 16 13.55 3.74 -6.06
N THR A 17 14.64 3.32 -5.41
CA THR A 17 15.45 2.19 -5.85
C THR A 17 14.96 0.91 -5.15
N PRO A 18 14.29 -0.02 -5.85
CA PRO A 18 13.88 -1.27 -5.23
C PRO A 18 15.10 -2.11 -4.85
N THR A 19 15.19 -2.51 -3.58
CA THR A 19 16.19 -3.47 -3.13
C THR A 19 15.79 -4.87 -3.58
N SER A 20 16.65 -5.56 -4.32
CA SER A 20 16.42 -6.96 -4.69
C SER A 20 16.55 -7.85 -3.45
N THR A 21 15.48 -8.56 -3.11
CA THR A 21 15.55 -9.62 -2.11
C THR A 21 16.08 -10.90 -2.75
N PRO A 22 16.89 -11.70 -2.02
CA PRO A 22 17.32 -12.99 -2.51
C PRO A 22 16.09 -13.90 -2.69
N LYS A 23 15.94 -14.48 -3.88
CA LYS A 23 14.87 -15.45 -4.17
C LYS A 23 15.23 -16.78 -3.52
N THR A 24 14.40 -17.25 -2.59
CA THR A 24 14.58 -18.55 -1.92
C THR A 24 14.00 -19.71 -2.74
N THR A 25 13.12 -19.42 -3.70
CA THR A 25 12.41 -20.38 -4.56
C THR A 25 12.20 -19.78 -5.95
N GLU A 26 12.21 -20.62 -6.99
CA GLU A 26 12.06 -20.18 -8.39
C GLU A 26 10.60 -19.80 -8.72
N VAL A 27 9.63 -20.56 -8.19
CA VAL A 27 8.20 -20.36 -8.39
C VAL A 27 7.45 -20.63 -7.09
N VAL A 28 6.49 -19.77 -6.74
CA VAL A 28 5.56 -19.95 -5.63
C VAL A 28 4.13 -19.72 -6.09
N GLY A 29 3.21 -20.57 -5.64
CA GLY A 29 1.78 -20.34 -5.82
C GLY A 29 1.28 -19.29 -4.82
N VAL A 30 0.34 -18.44 -5.26
CA VAL A 30 -0.23 -17.37 -4.43
C VAL A 30 -1.75 -17.52 -4.41
N ASP A 31 -2.32 -17.68 -3.21
CA ASP A 31 -3.77 -17.64 -2.99
C ASP A 31 -4.17 -16.31 -2.35
N LEU A 32 -5.02 -15.52 -3.04
CA LEU A 32 -5.43 -14.19 -2.60
C LEU A 32 -6.81 -14.23 -1.94
N GLY A 33 -6.94 -13.64 -0.74
CA GLY A 33 -8.15 -13.71 0.06
C GLY A 33 -8.63 -12.37 0.63
N ILE A 34 -9.83 -12.37 1.21
CA ILE A 34 -10.40 -11.22 1.95
C ILE A 34 -9.91 -11.22 3.41
N LYS A 35 -9.86 -12.41 4.03
CA LYS A 35 -9.42 -12.60 5.42
C LYS A 35 -7.90 -12.49 5.57
N THR A 36 -7.15 -13.00 4.60
CA THR A 36 -5.69 -12.94 4.47
C THR A 36 -5.37 -12.34 3.11
N LEU A 37 -4.41 -11.41 3.05
CA LEU A 37 -4.05 -10.73 1.80
C LEU A 37 -3.53 -11.73 0.77
N ALA A 38 -2.63 -12.61 1.20
CA ALA A 38 -2.08 -13.67 0.38
C ALA A 38 -1.60 -14.83 1.26
N THR A 39 -1.77 -16.06 0.81
CA THR A 39 -1.10 -17.24 1.34
C THR A 39 -0.19 -17.78 0.24
N LEU A 40 1.11 -17.89 0.53
CA LEU A 40 2.06 -18.50 -0.39
C LEU A 40 2.06 -20.02 -0.20
N SER A 41 2.33 -20.76 -1.27
CA SER A 41 2.52 -22.21 -1.21
C SER A 41 3.68 -22.65 -0.31
N THR A 42 4.56 -21.72 0.05
CA THR A 42 5.63 -21.89 1.06
C THR A 42 5.10 -21.89 2.50
N GLY A 43 3.82 -21.60 2.71
CA GLY A 43 3.17 -21.50 4.02
C GLY A 43 3.18 -20.09 4.63
N GLU A 44 3.80 -19.11 3.96
CA GLU A 44 3.81 -17.71 4.42
C GLU A 44 2.44 -17.06 4.24
N VAL A 45 1.96 -16.36 5.27
CA VAL A 45 0.63 -15.73 5.28
C VAL A 45 0.76 -14.21 5.48
N PHE A 46 0.33 -13.46 4.47
CA PHE A 46 0.22 -12.01 4.52
C PHE A 46 -1.14 -11.61 5.11
N LYS A 47 -1.10 -10.76 6.14
CA LYS A 47 -2.30 -10.27 6.84
C LYS A 47 -3.12 -9.36 5.93
N SER A 48 -4.45 -9.40 6.09
CA SER A 48 -5.36 -8.51 5.35
C SER A 48 -5.10 -7.03 5.65
N VAL A 49 -5.34 -6.18 4.65
CA VAL A 49 -5.28 -4.71 4.76
C VAL A 49 -6.50 -4.10 5.44
N PHE A 50 -7.55 -4.90 5.67
CA PHE A 50 -8.81 -4.42 6.26
C PHE A 50 -8.64 -3.79 7.66
N PRO A 51 -7.87 -4.37 8.60
CA PRO A 51 -7.64 -3.75 9.91
C PRO A 51 -6.96 -2.39 9.81
N TYR A 52 -6.01 -2.24 8.88
CA TYR A 52 -5.33 -0.97 8.62
C TYR A 52 -6.31 0.11 8.15
N LYS A 53 -7.15 -0.20 7.15
CA LYS A 53 -8.20 0.71 6.67
C LYS A 53 -9.16 1.10 7.79
N LYS A 54 -9.56 0.15 8.64
CA LYS A 54 -10.43 0.42 9.80
C LYS A 54 -9.76 1.36 10.81
N ALA A 55 -8.48 1.16 11.10
CA ALA A 55 -7.71 2.02 12.00
C ALA A 55 -7.55 3.44 11.45
N GLN A 56 -7.20 3.58 10.15
CA GLN A 56 -7.13 4.88 9.48
C GLN A 56 -8.47 5.63 9.55
N ASN A 57 -9.58 4.96 9.27
CA ASN A 57 -10.91 5.58 9.32
C ASN A 57 -11.28 6.03 10.73
N LYS A 58 -10.87 5.29 11.77
CA LYS A 58 -11.07 5.69 13.16
C LYS A 58 -10.23 6.93 13.50
N LEU A 59 -8.95 6.92 13.13
CA LEU A 59 -8.04 8.04 13.36
C LEU A 59 -8.55 9.33 12.71
N ALA A 60 -8.97 9.24 11.44
CA ALA A 60 -9.51 10.36 10.69
C ALA A 60 -10.86 10.89 11.21
N LYS A 61 -11.55 10.19 12.10
CA LYS A 61 -12.74 10.70 12.81
C LYS A 61 -12.37 11.41 14.11
N LEU A 62 -11.33 10.94 14.79
CA LEU A 62 -10.85 11.53 16.05
C LEU A 62 -10.05 12.81 15.84
N GLN A 63 -9.43 12.97 14.66
CA GLN A 63 -8.63 14.14 14.29
C GLN A 63 -9.45 15.24 13.59
N ARG A 64 -10.78 15.15 13.58
CA ARG A 64 -11.66 16.18 13.01
C ARG A 64 -12.05 17.21 14.06
#